data_AF-A0A917H028-F1
#
_entry.id   AF-A0A917H028-F1
#
_cell.length_a   1.000
_cell.length_b   1.000
_cell.length_c   1.000
_cell.angle_alpha   90.00
_cell.angle_beta   90.00
_cell.angle_gamma   90.00
#
_symmetry.space_group_name_H-M   'P 1'
#
loop_
_entity.id
_entity.type
_entity.pdbx_description
1 polymer ?
#
loop_
_entity_poly.entity_id
_entity_poly.type
_entity_poly.pdbx_seq_one_letter_code
_entity_poly.pdbx_strand_id
1 'polypeptide(L)'
;MKMLRWVWICSLLMVVLLAPAAGHALENGLARTPPMGWNSWNKYACKGINEGVVRETADAMASNGMKDAGYQYVIIDDCWQTGRDAEGNIVVDKEKFPNGIKAVADYVHSKGLKFGIYTDAGTETCGGRPGSLGHEYQDARQYAEWGVDYLKEDWCHTVPGQNSEASYTVMRDALKASGRPILFSICEWGSTKPWLWAGPIGNMWRATGDIQDCWDCKKSWGGNGVTQILDLMDGIESYAGPGHWNDPDMLEVGNGGMTTTENRAHFSMWALFSAPLLAGNDIEHMSADTKEILLNKEVIAIDQDALGQQGRRVKKDGDLEIWSKQLADGGRAVALLNRSAAAANISVKWTDIGYPNTLSASVRDLWAKKDVGQKTGGYSAEVPSHGVVMIKVMP
;
A
#
# COMPACT_ATOMS: atom_id res chain seq x y z
N MET A 1 -67.46 -39.75 6.67
CA MET A 1 -66.14 -39.58 7.33
C MET A 1 -65.44 -38.39 6.68
N LYS A 2 -65.15 -37.34 7.46
CA LYS A 2 -64.66 -36.03 6.98
C LYS A 2 -63.22 -36.16 6.44
N MET A 3 -62.96 -35.75 5.20
CA MET A 3 -61.60 -35.57 4.67
C MET A 3 -61.13 -34.14 4.94
N LEU A 4 -60.05 -34.02 5.71
CA LEU A 4 -59.30 -32.78 5.93
C LEU A 4 -58.43 -32.50 4.69
N ARG A 5 -58.59 -31.33 4.06
CA ARG A 5 -57.63 -30.81 3.08
C ARG A 5 -56.72 -29.80 3.78
N TRP A 6 -55.44 -30.14 3.88
CA TRP A 6 -54.38 -29.23 4.33
C TRP A 6 -53.92 -28.39 3.14
N VAL A 7 -54.00 -27.07 3.27
CA VAL A 7 -53.37 -26.11 2.34
C VAL A 7 -51.99 -25.80 2.91
N TRP A 8 -50.93 -26.19 2.20
CA TRP A 8 -49.57 -25.78 2.52
C TRP A 8 -49.28 -24.46 1.81
N ILE A 9 -49.13 -23.38 2.59
CA ILE A 9 -48.61 -22.11 2.12
C ILE A 9 -47.09 -22.15 2.32
N CYS A 10 -46.34 -22.29 1.23
CA CYS A 10 -44.89 -22.10 1.24
C CYS A 10 -44.58 -20.61 1.30
N SER A 11 -44.22 -20.11 2.48
CA SER A 11 -43.60 -18.79 2.62
C SER A 11 -42.14 -18.86 2.18
N LEU A 12 -41.81 -18.27 1.02
CA LEU A 12 -40.42 -17.98 0.67
C LEU A 12 -39.91 -16.85 1.59
N LEU A 13 -39.07 -17.20 2.56
CA LEU A 13 -38.23 -16.21 3.25
C LEU A 13 -37.07 -15.85 2.30
N MET A 14 -37.15 -14.67 1.68
CA MET A 14 -35.97 -14.01 1.11
C MET A 14 -35.06 -13.59 2.27
N VAL A 15 -33.98 -14.35 2.48
CA VAL A 15 -32.86 -13.89 3.29
C VAL A 15 -32.10 -12.87 2.46
N VAL A 16 -32.36 -11.59 2.70
CA VAL A 16 -31.47 -10.51 2.22
C VAL A 16 -30.22 -10.58 3.08
N LEU A 17 -29.16 -11.19 2.55
CA LEU A 17 -27.82 -11.05 3.09
C LEU A 17 -27.42 -9.58 2.90
N LEU A 18 -27.58 -8.78 3.96
CA LEU A 18 -26.94 -7.48 4.06
C LEU A 18 -25.43 -7.74 4.10
N ALA A 19 -24.79 -7.70 2.93
CA ALA A 19 -23.34 -7.52 2.88
C ALA A 19 -23.03 -6.22 3.63
N PRO A 20 -22.03 -6.18 4.53
CA PRO A 20 -21.58 -4.93 5.11
C PRO A 20 -21.25 -3.99 3.95
N ALA A 21 -21.82 -2.79 3.98
CA ALA A 21 -21.52 -1.78 2.98
C ALA A 21 -20.05 -1.39 3.15
N ALA A 22 -19.16 -2.00 2.36
CA ALA A 22 -17.87 -1.40 2.09
C ALA A 22 -18.17 -0.01 1.51
N GLY A 23 -17.73 1.05 2.22
CA GLY A 23 -17.95 2.42 1.78
C GLY A 23 -17.46 2.58 0.35
N HIS A 24 -18.25 3.23 -0.51
CA HIS A 24 -17.85 3.47 -1.89
C HIS A 24 -16.54 4.26 -1.94
N ALA A 25 -15.71 3.99 -2.96
CA ALA A 25 -14.45 4.69 -3.19
C ALA A 25 -14.65 6.21 -3.33
N LEU A 26 -13.61 6.97 -3.00
CA LEU A 26 -13.53 8.38 -3.34
C LEU A 26 -13.46 8.52 -4.86
N GLU A 27 -14.55 8.98 -5.46
CA GLU A 27 -14.65 9.18 -6.91
C GLU A 27 -13.95 10.47 -7.39
N ASN A 28 -12.63 10.57 -7.13
CA ASN A 28 -11.77 11.65 -7.62
C ASN A 28 -10.94 11.26 -8.88
N GLY A 29 -11.15 10.05 -9.40
CA GLY A 29 -10.48 9.55 -10.60
C GLY A 29 -9.03 9.07 -10.40
N LEU A 30 -8.52 9.11 -9.17
CA LEU A 30 -7.16 8.70 -8.83
C LEU A 30 -7.11 7.26 -8.28
N ALA A 31 -5.89 6.73 -8.14
CA ALA A 31 -5.60 5.43 -7.53
C ALA A 31 -6.44 4.26 -8.07
N ARG A 32 -6.73 4.23 -9.38
CA ARG A 32 -7.48 3.11 -10.00
C ARG A 32 -6.73 1.77 -9.96
N THR A 33 -5.41 1.83 -9.84
CA THR A 33 -4.55 0.77 -9.34
C THR A 33 -3.78 1.31 -8.11
N PRO A 34 -3.16 0.43 -7.29
CA PRO A 34 -2.40 0.87 -6.13
C PRO A 34 -1.28 1.85 -6.54
N PRO A 35 -1.08 2.96 -5.79
CA PRO A 35 -0.04 3.94 -6.14
C PRO A 35 1.37 3.33 -6.02
N MET A 36 2.24 3.67 -6.97
CA MET A 36 3.65 3.24 -6.93
C MET A 36 4.56 4.47 -6.91
N GLY A 37 5.58 4.45 -6.06
CA GLY A 37 6.46 5.59 -5.90
C GLY A 37 7.60 5.36 -4.92
N TRP A 38 8.09 6.46 -4.36
CA TRP A 38 9.13 6.48 -3.35
C TRP A 38 8.77 7.50 -2.28
N ASN A 39 9.15 7.22 -1.04
CA ASN A 39 9.01 8.13 0.09
C ASN A 39 10.36 8.28 0.80
N SER A 40 10.68 9.52 1.20
CA SER A 40 11.97 9.88 1.79
C SER A 40 12.26 9.33 3.18
N TRP A 41 11.24 8.92 3.95
CA TRP A 41 11.35 8.79 5.41
C TRP A 41 12.35 7.72 5.86
N ASN A 42 12.18 6.47 5.43
CA ASN A 42 12.95 5.34 5.97
C ASN A 42 14.46 5.50 5.77
N LYS A 43 14.89 6.11 4.66
CA LYS A 43 16.31 6.35 4.38
C LYS A 43 16.84 7.67 4.92
N TYR A 44 16.11 8.77 4.73
CA TYR A 44 16.65 10.12 4.93
C TYR A 44 16.18 10.79 6.21
N ALA A 45 14.95 10.49 6.66
CA ALA A 45 14.30 11.13 7.80
C ALA A 45 14.46 12.66 7.81
N CYS A 46 14.37 13.29 8.98
CA CYS A 46 14.49 14.74 9.10
C CYS A 46 15.89 15.30 8.81
N LYS A 47 16.96 14.51 8.91
CA LYS A 47 18.34 15.05 8.75
C LYS A 47 18.85 14.97 7.32
N GLY A 48 18.42 13.96 6.57
CA GLY A 48 18.91 13.69 5.22
C GLY A 48 18.12 14.39 4.13
N ILE A 49 16.83 14.67 4.35
CA ILE A 49 15.97 15.20 3.28
C ILE A 49 16.25 16.68 2.98
N ASN A 50 16.46 16.99 1.70
CA ASN A 50 16.64 18.33 1.16
C ASN A 50 16.35 18.34 -0.36
N GLU A 51 16.33 19.52 -0.98
CA GLU A 51 16.04 19.70 -2.41
C GLU A 51 16.96 18.88 -3.33
N GLY A 52 18.26 18.77 -3.02
CA GLY A 52 19.21 17.98 -3.81
C GLY A 52 18.82 16.51 -3.86
N VAL A 53 18.55 15.92 -2.70
CA VAL A 53 18.11 14.52 -2.58
C VAL A 53 16.84 14.25 -3.39
N VAL A 54 15.87 15.17 -3.37
CA VAL A 54 14.62 14.98 -4.14
C VAL A 54 14.88 15.03 -5.65
N ARG A 55 15.75 15.93 -6.11
CA ARG A 55 16.13 16.04 -7.52
C ARG A 55 16.89 14.80 -7.99
N GLU A 56 17.87 14.34 -7.21
CA GLU A 56 18.67 13.14 -7.47
C GLU A 56 17.78 11.89 -7.50
N THR A 57 16.84 11.77 -6.55
CA THR A 57 15.83 10.71 -6.51
C THR A 57 14.95 10.73 -7.77
N ALA A 58 14.48 11.90 -8.20
CA ALA A 58 13.68 12.04 -9.42
C ALA A 58 14.48 11.64 -10.68
N ASP A 59 15.75 12.01 -10.75
CA ASP A 59 16.65 11.61 -11.84
C ASP A 59 16.93 10.11 -11.83
N ALA A 60 17.19 9.53 -10.67
CA ALA A 60 17.37 8.10 -10.49
C ALA A 60 16.12 7.33 -10.94
N MET A 61 14.95 7.68 -10.42
CA MET A 61 13.69 7.01 -10.76
C MET A 61 13.37 7.08 -12.27
N ALA A 62 13.70 8.20 -12.92
CA ALA A 62 13.51 8.39 -14.35
C ALA A 62 14.52 7.63 -15.23
N SER A 63 15.66 7.18 -14.68
CA SER A 63 16.76 6.59 -15.47
C SER A 63 17.11 5.15 -15.09
N ASN A 64 16.74 4.68 -13.90
CA ASN A 64 17.12 3.36 -13.38
C ASN A 64 16.08 2.26 -13.67
N GLY A 65 15.03 2.57 -14.43
CA GLY A 65 13.95 1.66 -14.82
C GLY A 65 12.73 1.64 -13.90
N MET A 66 12.77 2.31 -12.74
CA MET A 66 11.62 2.38 -11.83
C MET A 66 10.42 3.06 -12.48
N LYS A 67 10.62 4.19 -13.17
CA LYS A 67 9.53 4.84 -13.91
C LYS A 67 8.88 3.91 -14.93
N ASP A 68 9.67 3.16 -15.69
CA ASP A 68 9.18 2.18 -16.67
C ASP A 68 8.50 0.96 -16.04
N ALA A 69 8.78 0.70 -14.76
CA ALA A 69 8.12 -0.33 -13.96
C ALA A 69 6.81 0.16 -13.32
N GLY A 70 6.53 1.48 -13.33
CA GLY A 70 5.28 2.07 -12.86
C GLY A 70 5.41 3.05 -11.69
N TYR A 71 6.60 3.16 -11.09
CA TYR A 71 6.86 4.10 -10.00
C TYR A 71 6.80 5.54 -10.51
N GLN A 72 5.88 6.34 -9.97
CA GLN A 72 5.60 7.69 -10.48
C GLN A 72 5.56 8.78 -9.42
N TYR A 73 5.36 8.46 -8.15
CA TYR A 73 5.30 9.44 -7.08
C TYR A 73 6.66 9.59 -6.38
N VAL A 74 7.17 10.82 -6.26
CA VAL A 74 8.30 11.21 -5.42
C VAL A 74 7.73 11.99 -4.23
N ILE A 75 7.66 11.35 -3.06
CA ILE A 75 6.98 11.88 -1.87
C ILE A 75 8.03 12.33 -0.87
N ILE A 76 8.02 13.62 -0.52
CA ILE A 76 8.75 14.09 0.66
C ILE A 76 7.88 13.86 1.90
N ASP A 77 8.49 13.26 2.91
CA ASP A 77 7.85 13.04 4.20
C ASP A 77 8.10 14.24 5.14
N ASP A 78 7.99 14.04 6.44
CA ASP A 78 8.09 15.09 7.44
C ASP A 78 9.40 15.90 7.40
N CYS A 79 9.42 17.03 8.13
CA CYS A 79 10.56 17.92 8.30
C CYS A 79 10.95 18.76 7.07
N TRP A 80 10.00 19.08 6.19
CA TRP A 80 10.18 20.02 5.08
C TRP A 80 9.80 21.47 5.43
N GLN A 81 9.02 21.65 6.50
CA GLN A 81 8.48 22.91 7.01
C GLN A 81 9.10 23.30 8.37
N THR A 82 9.07 24.59 8.71
CA THR A 82 9.65 25.13 9.96
C THR A 82 8.67 25.85 10.87
N GLY A 83 7.57 26.40 10.34
CA GLY A 83 6.68 27.27 11.11
C GLY A 83 5.46 27.71 10.29
N ARG A 84 4.71 28.68 10.83
CA ARG A 84 3.68 29.42 10.09
C ARG A 84 4.04 30.91 10.08
N ASP A 85 3.71 31.60 8.99
CA ASP A 85 3.87 33.06 8.89
C ASP A 85 2.73 33.80 9.64
N ALA A 86 2.74 35.13 9.59
CA ALA A 86 1.75 35.97 10.29
C ALA A 86 0.33 35.78 9.74
N GLU A 87 0.20 35.34 8.49
CA GLU A 87 -1.05 35.03 7.81
C GLU A 87 -1.47 33.57 8.02
N GLY A 88 -0.69 32.77 8.74
CA GLY A 88 -0.96 31.37 9.06
C GLY A 88 -0.53 30.37 7.98
N ASN A 89 0.15 30.81 6.91
CA ASN A 89 0.62 29.90 5.85
C ASN A 89 1.80 29.08 6.37
N ILE A 90 1.87 27.81 5.98
CA ILE A 90 2.99 26.93 6.33
C ILE A 90 4.28 27.41 5.63
N VAL A 91 5.36 27.49 6.41
CA VAL A 91 6.65 28.04 5.98
C VAL A 91 7.61 26.90 5.65
N VAL A 92 8.12 26.91 4.42
CA VAL A 92 9.14 25.97 3.92
C VAL A 92 10.47 26.20 4.64
N ASP A 93 11.17 25.12 4.99
CA ASP A 93 12.56 25.17 5.43
C ASP A 93 13.48 25.61 4.27
N LYS A 94 13.91 26.87 4.28
CA LYS A 94 14.78 27.43 3.22
C LYS A 94 16.22 26.94 3.29
N GLU A 95 16.67 26.33 4.38
CA GLU A 95 17.99 25.71 4.43
C GLU A 95 17.98 24.40 3.63
N LYS A 96 16.88 23.64 3.73
CA LYS A 96 16.70 22.37 2.99
C LYS A 96 16.18 22.57 1.58
N PHE A 97 15.27 23.51 1.39
CA PHE A 97 14.57 23.77 0.13
C PHE A 97 14.72 25.24 -0.23
N PRO A 98 15.94 25.69 -0.60
CA PRO A 98 16.24 27.10 -0.84
C PRO A 98 15.40 27.70 -1.98
N ASN A 99 14.95 26.89 -2.93
CA ASN A 99 14.09 27.35 -4.03
C ASN A 99 12.59 27.14 -3.77
N GLY A 100 12.22 26.64 -2.59
CA GLY A 100 10.84 26.35 -2.21
C GLY A 100 10.25 25.10 -2.87
N ILE A 101 9.13 24.63 -2.33
CA ILE A 101 8.50 23.36 -2.74
C ILE A 101 8.02 23.40 -4.19
N LYS A 102 7.50 24.54 -4.67
CA LYS A 102 7.06 24.66 -6.07
C LYS A 102 8.19 24.35 -7.07
N ALA A 103 9.40 24.86 -6.82
CA ALA A 103 10.53 24.61 -7.71
C ALA A 103 10.94 23.13 -7.73
N VAL A 104 10.77 22.44 -6.60
CA VAL A 104 11.00 20.99 -6.49
C VAL A 104 9.92 20.22 -7.24
N ALA A 105 8.65 20.55 -7.04
CA ALA A 105 7.54 19.94 -7.75
C ALA A 105 7.67 20.13 -9.27
N ASP A 106 7.96 21.35 -9.73
CA ASP A 106 8.19 21.65 -11.15
C ASP A 106 9.35 20.80 -11.72
N TYR A 107 10.42 20.56 -10.94
CA TYR A 107 11.51 19.68 -11.37
C TYR A 107 11.08 18.22 -11.48
N VAL A 108 10.38 17.69 -10.47
CA VAL A 108 9.85 16.32 -10.49
C VAL A 108 8.90 16.14 -11.69
N HIS A 109 8.02 17.11 -11.97
CA HIS A 109 7.15 17.12 -13.15
C HIS A 109 7.93 17.14 -14.46
N SER A 110 9.06 17.86 -14.53
CA SER A 110 9.93 17.89 -15.73
C SER A 110 10.52 16.51 -16.08
N LYS A 111 10.59 15.59 -15.10
CA LYS A 111 10.99 14.19 -15.30
C LYS A 111 9.81 13.29 -15.66
N GLY A 112 8.60 13.85 -15.77
CA GLY A 112 7.36 13.13 -16.00
C GLY A 112 6.96 12.26 -14.81
N LEU A 113 7.32 12.69 -13.60
CA LEU A 113 6.92 12.09 -12.32
C LEU A 113 5.90 13.01 -11.63
N LYS A 114 5.37 12.56 -10.51
CA LYS A 114 4.39 13.25 -9.65
C LYS A 114 5.03 13.56 -8.31
N PHE A 115 4.70 14.72 -7.74
CA PHE A 115 5.28 15.17 -6.48
C PHE A 115 4.30 14.99 -5.32
N GLY A 116 4.77 14.41 -4.21
CA GLY A 116 3.99 14.25 -2.98
C GLY A 116 4.57 15.01 -1.81
N ILE A 117 3.70 15.43 -0.90
CA ILE A 117 4.04 16.13 0.35
C ILE A 117 3.38 15.45 1.54
N TYR A 118 3.83 15.83 2.74
CA TYR A 118 3.37 15.32 4.02
C TYR A 118 2.83 16.43 4.92
N THR A 119 1.78 16.12 5.67
CA THR A 119 1.29 16.90 6.81
C THR A 119 0.72 15.97 7.88
N ASP A 120 0.10 16.55 8.91
CA ASP A 120 -0.54 15.84 10.02
C ASP A 120 -1.90 16.49 10.34
N ALA A 121 -2.91 15.68 10.65
CA ALA A 121 -4.23 16.15 11.07
C ALA A 121 -4.25 16.69 12.53
N GLY A 122 -3.12 16.65 13.24
CA GLY A 122 -2.91 17.28 14.53
C GLY A 122 -2.24 18.65 14.47
N THR A 123 -1.92 19.17 15.65
CA THR A 123 -1.29 20.50 15.80
C THR A 123 0.16 20.52 15.33
N GLU A 124 0.86 19.40 15.50
CA GLU A 124 2.23 19.19 15.07
C GLU A 124 2.36 17.82 14.41
N THR A 125 3.22 17.71 13.42
CA THR A 125 3.63 16.43 12.83
C THR A 125 4.35 15.56 13.84
N CYS A 126 4.53 14.28 13.52
CA CYS A 126 5.28 13.36 14.38
C CYS A 126 6.72 13.83 14.67
N GLY A 127 7.36 14.55 13.74
CA GLY A 127 8.67 15.18 13.88
C GLY A 127 8.66 16.56 14.54
N GLY A 128 7.53 17.01 15.09
CA GLY A 128 7.39 18.26 15.83
C GLY A 128 7.43 19.50 14.92
N ARG A 129 6.89 19.39 13.70
CA ARG A 129 6.71 20.52 12.77
C ARG A 129 5.24 20.94 12.74
N PRO A 130 4.87 22.14 12.24
CA PRO A 130 3.46 22.50 12.11
C PRO A 130 2.66 21.45 11.32
N GLY A 131 1.59 20.93 11.92
CA GLY A 131 0.55 20.13 11.25
C GLY A 131 -0.58 21.02 10.71
N SER A 132 -1.56 20.41 10.05
CA SER A 132 -2.64 21.09 9.31
C SER A 132 -3.90 21.37 10.13
N LEU A 133 -4.00 20.92 11.39
CA LEU A 133 -5.22 21.10 12.18
C LEU A 133 -5.64 22.58 12.27
N GLY A 134 -6.85 22.90 11.76
CA GLY A 134 -7.39 24.25 11.70
C GLY A 134 -6.90 25.13 10.54
N HIS A 135 -6.00 24.61 9.70
CA HIS A 135 -5.44 25.27 8.52
C HIS A 135 -5.67 24.48 7.22
N GLU A 136 -6.53 23.45 7.24
CA GLU A 136 -6.66 22.46 6.17
C GLU A 136 -6.94 23.09 4.80
N TYR A 137 -7.87 24.05 4.73
CA TYR A 137 -8.20 24.77 3.49
C TYR A 137 -7.07 25.70 3.02
N GLN A 138 -6.34 26.31 3.95
CA GLN A 138 -5.22 27.19 3.63
C GLN A 138 -4.05 26.38 3.08
N ASP A 139 -3.71 25.30 3.76
CA ASP A 139 -2.61 24.41 3.40
C ASP A 139 -2.91 23.66 2.10
N ALA A 140 -4.12 23.10 1.92
CA ALA A 140 -4.51 22.44 0.68
C ALA A 140 -4.44 23.36 -0.54
N ARG A 141 -4.85 24.63 -0.40
CA ARG A 141 -4.71 25.64 -1.46
C ARG A 141 -3.23 25.90 -1.77
N GLN A 142 -2.40 26.06 -0.75
CA GLN A 142 -0.97 26.29 -0.93
C GLN A 142 -0.26 25.09 -1.59
N TYR A 143 -0.61 23.86 -1.19
CA TYR A 143 -0.11 22.63 -1.81
C TYR A 143 -0.50 22.56 -3.30
N ALA A 144 -1.74 22.93 -3.64
CA ALA A 144 -2.19 23.01 -5.02
C ALA A 144 -1.44 24.09 -5.84
N GLU A 145 -1.21 25.26 -5.26
CA GLU A 145 -0.41 26.35 -5.85
C GLU A 145 1.05 25.92 -6.11
N TRP A 146 1.61 25.06 -5.24
CA TRP A 146 2.94 24.47 -5.43
C TRP A 146 2.97 23.30 -6.42
N GLY A 147 1.82 22.81 -6.88
CA GLY A 147 1.75 21.70 -7.83
C GLY A 147 1.87 20.31 -7.20
N VAL A 148 1.56 20.15 -5.91
CA VAL A 148 1.50 18.84 -5.26
C VAL A 148 0.47 17.92 -5.93
N ASP A 149 0.78 16.64 -6.07
CA ASP A 149 -0.07 15.61 -6.67
C ASP A 149 -0.51 14.52 -5.67
N TYR A 150 0.13 14.48 -4.49
CA TYR A 150 -0.09 13.48 -3.45
C TYR A 150 0.07 14.12 -2.07
N LEU A 151 -0.86 13.86 -1.15
CA LEU A 151 -0.75 14.26 0.26
C LEU A 151 -0.81 13.01 1.15
N LYS A 152 0.26 12.78 1.93
CA LYS A 152 0.20 11.94 3.13
C LYS A 152 -0.22 12.83 4.31
N GLU A 153 -1.31 12.50 4.99
CA GLU A 153 -1.74 13.19 6.21
C GLU A 153 -1.72 12.22 7.39
N ASP A 154 -0.92 12.54 8.39
CA ASP A 154 -0.65 11.75 9.59
C ASP A 154 -1.60 12.07 10.76
N TRP A 155 -1.38 11.45 11.92
CA TRP A 155 -2.27 11.51 13.08
C TRP A 155 -1.56 11.78 14.43
N CYS A 156 -0.37 12.37 14.43
CA CYS A 156 0.33 12.74 15.66
C CYS A 156 -0.22 14.04 16.26
N HIS A 157 0.02 14.28 17.56
CA HIS A 157 -0.39 15.50 18.27
C HIS A 157 -1.86 15.95 18.04
N THR A 158 -2.76 14.98 17.86
CA THR A 158 -4.21 15.20 17.82
C THR A 158 -4.72 15.61 19.19
N VAL A 159 -5.82 16.37 19.23
CA VAL A 159 -6.37 16.87 20.50
C VAL A 159 -7.32 15.85 21.16
N PRO A 160 -7.52 15.89 22.50
CA PRO A 160 -8.42 14.97 23.17
C PRO A 160 -9.84 14.99 22.58
N GLY A 161 -10.34 13.81 22.21
CA GLY A 161 -11.67 13.64 21.62
C GLY A 161 -11.76 13.95 20.12
N GLN A 162 -10.64 14.24 19.45
CA GLN A 162 -10.60 14.42 18.00
C GLN A 162 -11.05 13.14 17.28
N ASN A 163 -11.92 13.30 16.28
CA ASN A 163 -12.51 12.20 15.52
C ASN A 163 -11.78 12.04 14.18
N SER A 164 -11.25 10.85 13.90
CA SER A 164 -10.49 10.53 12.68
C SER A 164 -11.27 10.79 11.40
N GLU A 165 -12.42 10.15 11.25
CA GLU A 165 -13.27 10.29 10.06
C GLU A 165 -13.60 11.76 9.76
N ALA A 166 -13.96 12.54 10.78
CA ALA A 166 -14.28 13.96 10.62
C ALA A 166 -13.06 14.79 10.20
N SER A 167 -11.90 14.62 10.86
CA SER A 167 -10.68 15.36 10.52
C SER A 167 -10.21 15.09 9.09
N TYR A 168 -10.12 13.82 8.70
CA TYR A 168 -9.73 13.47 7.33
C TYR A 168 -10.78 13.92 6.29
N THR A 169 -12.08 13.97 6.66
CA THR A 169 -13.12 14.54 5.79
C THR A 169 -12.89 16.03 5.51
N VAL A 170 -12.45 16.80 6.51
CA VAL A 170 -12.15 18.23 6.34
C VAL A 170 -11.00 18.42 5.34
N MET A 171 -9.92 17.66 5.48
CA MET A 171 -8.81 17.72 4.52
C MET A 171 -9.23 17.24 3.12
N ARG A 172 -10.04 16.19 3.01
CA ARG A 172 -10.63 15.76 1.72
C ARG A 172 -11.38 16.90 1.03
N ASP A 173 -12.24 17.59 1.77
CA ASP A 173 -13.02 18.73 1.25
C ASP A 173 -12.11 19.90 0.85
N ALA A 174 -11.07 20.18 1.65
CA ALA A 174 -10.07 21.20 1.36
C ALA A 174 -9.27 20.90 0.08
N LEU A 175 -8.79 19.65 -0.07
CA LEU A 175 -8.11 19.18 -1.29
C LEU A 175 -9.02 19.32 -2.52
N LYS A 176 -10.29 18.93 -2.41
CA LYS A 176 -11.27 19.11 -3.48
C LYS A 176 -11.48 20.60 -3.82
N ALA A 177 -11.61 21.45 -2.81
CA ALA A 177 -11.82 22.89 -2.97
C ALA A 177 -10.61 23.62 -3.59
N SER A 178 -9.40 23.07 -3.44
CA SER A 178 -8.19 23.59 -4.08
C SER A 178 -8.23 23.55 -5.61
N GLY A 179 -9.08 22.69 -6.20
CA GLY A 179 -9.26 22.56 -7.64
C GLY A 179 -8.17 21.74 -8.36
N ARG A 180 -7.13 21.27 -7.65
CA ARG A 180 -6.11 20.38 -8.19
C ARG A 180 -6.39 18.93 -7.75
N PRO A 181 -6.36 17.93 -8.66
CA PRO A 181 -6.40 16.53 -8.26
C PRO A 181 -5.16 16.16 -7.44
N ILE A 182 -5.36 15.84 -6.17
CA ILE A 182 -4.32 15.42 -5.22
C ILE A 182 -4.74 14.05 -4.66
N LEU A 183 -3.87 13.05 -4.78
CA LEU A 183 -4.09 11.74 -4.19
C LEU A 183 -4.02 11.87 -2.67
N PHE A 184 -5.04 11.39 -1.97
CA PHE A 184 -5.12 11.55 -0.52
C PHE A 184 -4.82 10.25 0.22
N SER A 185 -3.75 10.25 1.00
CA SER A 185 -3.23 9.12 1.76
C SER A 185 -3.38 9.36 3.26
N ILE A 186 -4.29 8.62 3.87
CA ILE A 186 -4.63 8.72 5.30
C ILE A 186 -3.64 7.90 6.13
N CYS A 187 -3.09 8.47 7.21
CA CYS A 187 -2.10 7.82 8.06
C CYS A 187 -2.47 7.94 9.55
N GLU A 188 -3.42 7.11 10.01
CA GLU A 188 -3.74 6.95 11.44
C GLU A 188 -3.48 5.52 11.96
N TRP A 189 -2.63 4.80 11.24
CA TRP A 189 -2.05 3.50 11.61
C TRP A 189 -3.04 2.35 11.81
N GLY A 190 -4.27 2.47 11.30
CA GLY A 190 -5.33 1.48 11.49
C GLY A 190 -6.05 1.60 12.84
N SER A 191 -5.72 2.61 13.64
CA SER A 191 -6.12 2.72 15.06
C SER A 191 -7.63 2.78 15.24
N THR A 192 -8.32 3.44 14.31
CA THR A 192 -9.78 3.59 14.27
C THR A 192 -10.43 2.79 13.15
N LYS A 193 -9.73 1.77 12.61
CA LYS A 193 -10.21 0.85 11.57
C LYS A 193 -10.65 1.60 10.29
N PRO A 194 -9.73 2.30 9.62
CA PRO A 194 -10.01 3.18 8.50
C PRO A 194 -10.63 2.45 7.30
N TRP A 195 -10.36 1.16 7.15
CA TRP A 195 -11.04 0.31 6.17
C TRP A 195 -12.58 0.31 6.29
N LEU A 196 -13.16 0.73 7.42
CA LEU A 196 -14.61 0.85 7.62
C LEU A 196 -15.21 2.19 7.16
N TRP A 197 -14.40 3.26 7.05
CA TRP A 197 -14.92 4.63 6.86
C TRP A 197 -14.14 5.47 5.84
N ALA A 198 -12.88 5.13 5.55
CA ALA A 198 -11.97 5.95 4.74
C ALA A 198 -12.22 5.84 3.24
N GLY A 199 -12.90 4.79 2.76
CA GLY A 199 -13.25 4.58 1.35
C GLY A 199 -13.75 5.84 0.61
N PRO A 200 -14.80 6.53 1.11
CA PRO A 200 -15.31 7.76 0.48
C PRO A 200 -14.50 9.03 0.77
N ILE A 201 -13.42 8.94 1.53
CA ILE A 201 -12.64 10.08 2.04
C ILE A 201 -11.24 10.11 1.42
N GLY A 202 -10.48 9.02 1.49
CA GLY A 202 -9.11 8.91 0.98
C GLY A 202 -8.98 7.91 -0.16
N ASN A 203 -7.86 7.98 -0.87
CA ASN A 203 -7.51 7.02 -1.91
C ASN A 203 -6.75 5.81 -1.36
N MET A 204 -6.20 5.94 -0.16
CA MET A 204 -5.54 4.87 0.58
C MET A 204 -5.48 5.23 2.06
N TRP A 205 -5.33 4.23 2.92
CA TRP A 205 -5.18 4.42 4.36
C TRP A 205 -4.20 3.41 4.96
N ARG A 206 -3.30 3.90 5.81
CA ARG A 206 -2.45 3.05 6.63
C ARG A 206 -3.32 2.14 7.50
N ALA A 207 -3.21 0.83 7.28
CA ALA A 207 -3.98 -0.18 8.00
C ALA A 207 -3.23 -0.76 9.21
N THR A 208 -1.94 -0.42 9.35
CA THR A 208 -1.04 -0.95 10.39
C THR A 208 -0.15 0.15 10.97
N GLY A 209 0.46 -0.13 12.13
CA GLY A 209 1.60 0.65 12.63
C GLY A 209 2.81 0.57 11.70
N ASP A 210 3.77 1.47 11.88
CA ASP A 210 4.88 1.67 10.93
C ASP A 210 5.70 0.41 10.72
N ILE A 211 6.03 0.12 9.47
CA ILE A 211 6.96 -0.96 9.16
C ILE A 211 8.35 -0.64 9.71
N GLN A 212 9.08 -1.69 10.06
CA GLN A 212 10.48 -1.64 10.43
C GLN A 212 11.25 -2.57 9.50
N ASP A 213 12.49 -2.22 9.18
CA ASP A 213 13.43 -3.04 8.41
C ASP A 213 13.88 -4.29 9.18
N CYS A 214 12.94 -5.22 9.37
CA CYS A 214 13.08 -6.48 10.07
C CYS A 214 11.99 -7.46 9.60
N TRP A 215 12.33 -8.74 9.54
CA TRP A 215 11.37 -9.79 9.18
C TRP A 215 10.30 -10.02 10.26
N ASP A 216 10.75 -10.18 11.50
CA ASP A 216 9.92 -10.43 12.67
C ASP A 216 10.43 -9.56 13.83
N CYS A 217 9.77 -8.43 14.06
CA CYS A 217 10.03 -7.61 15.22
C CYS A 217 8.84 -6.74 15.58
N LYS A 218 8.75 -6.35 16.84
CA LYS A 218 7.74 -5.39 17.30
C LYS A 218 8.38 -4.37 18.21
N LYS A 219 8.18 -3.09 17.90
CA LYS A 219 8.64 -1.98 18.74
C LYS A 219 7.56 -1.66 19.77
N SER A 220 7.99 -1.24 20.96
CA SER A 220 7.09 -0.87 22.05
C SER A 220 6.16 0.30 21.69
N TRP A 221 6.60 1.17 20.79
CA TRP A 221 5.84 2.34 20.33
C TRP A 221 4.87 2.04 19.17
N GLY A 222 4.82 0.82 18.65
CA GLY A 222 3.84 0.40 17.63
C GLY A 222 4.41 -0.05 16.29
N GLY A 223 5.70 0.16 16.04
CA GLY A 223 6.37 -0.32 14.83
C GLY A 223 6.37 -1.85 14.71
N ASN A 224 6.22 -2.36 13.48
CA ASN A 224 6.00 -3.77 13.16
C ASN A 224 6.99 -4.27 12.09
N GLY A 225 7.46 -5.50 12.22
CA GLY A 225 8.15 -6.20 11.15
C GLY A 225 7.18 -6.73 10.11
N VAL A 226 7.73 -7.25 9.02
CA VAL A 226 6.96 -7.79 7.89
C VAL A 226 5.90 -8.78 8.36
N THR A 227 6.29 -9.78 9.15
CA THR A 227 5.38 -10.85 9.58
C THR A 227 4.21 -10.38 10.45
N GLN A 228 4.41 -9.37 11.31
CA GLN A 228 3.33 -8.75 12.08
C GLN A 228 2.33 -8.03 11.16
N ILE A 229 2.82 -7.34 10.13
CA ILE A 229 1.97 -6.65 9.16
C ILE A 229 1.17 -7.65 8.34
N LEU A 230 1.76 -8.77 7.90
CA LEU A 230 1.02 -9.82 7.19
C LEU A 230 -0.17 -10.33 8.00
N ASP A 231 0.00 -10.54 9.31
CA ASP A 231 -1.08 -11.00 10.18
C ASP A 231 -2.17 -9.93 10.40
N LEU A 232 -1.83 -8.64 10.34
CA LEU A 232 -2.79 -7.53 10.45
C LEU A 232 -3.57 -7.27 9.15
N MET A 233 -2.99 -7.59 7.99
CA MET A 233 -3.61 -7.43 6.68
C MET A 233 -4.60 -8.56 6.34
N ASP A 234 -4.51 -9.71 7.02
CA ASP A 234 -5.47 -10.81 6.87
C ASP A 234 -6.85 -10.42 7.43
N GLY A 235 -7.90 -10.62 6.65
CA GLY A 235 -9.28 -10.34 7.03
C GLY A 235 -9.80 -8.94 6.73
N ILE A 236 -9.00 -8.05 6.12
CA ILE A 236 -9.44 -6.73 5.66
C ILE A 236 -9.47 -6.59 4.13
N GLU A 237 -9.37 -7.70 3.41
CA GLU A 237 -9.20 -7.73 1.95
C GLU A 237 -10.41 -7.17 1.21
N SER A 238 -11.61 -7.34 1.78
CA SER A 238 -12.87 -6.87 1.16
C SER A 238 -13.05 -5.36 1.14
N TYR A 239 -12.16 -4.61 1.81
CA TYR A 239 -12.25 -3.16 1.91
C TYR A 239 -11.32 -2.42 0.94
N ALA A 240 -10.48 -3.13 0.20
CA ALA A 240 -9.61 -2.56 -0.81
C ALA A 240 -10.12 -2.83 -2.22
N GLY A 241 -9.89 -1.87 -3.13
CA GLY A 241 -10.23 -1.98 -4.53
C GLY A 241 -9.90 -0.71 -5.32
N PRO A 242 -10.24 -0.67 -6.62
CA PRO A 242 -9.96 0.50 -7.45
C PRO A 242 -10.42 1.82 -6.81
N GLY A 243 -9.48 2.74 -6.58
CA GLY A 243 -9.70 4.05 -5.99
C GLY A 243 -9.50 4.14 -4.47
N HIS A 244 -9.31 3.02 -3.76
CA HIS A 244 -9.26 2.95 -2.30
C HIS A 244 -8.49 1.71 -1.81
N TRP A 245 -7.32 1.89 -1.19
CA TRP A 245 -6.40 0.78 -0.87
C TRP A 245 -6.04 0.70 0.62
N ASN A 246 -5.98 -0.52 1.14
CA ASN A 246 -5.30 -0.77 2.41
C ASN A 246 -3.78 -0.56 2.21
N ASP A 247 -3.17 0.25 3.06
CA ASP A 247 -1.74 0.53 3.03
C ASP A 247 -1.02 -0.15 4.21
N PRO A 248 -0.25 -1.23 3.96
CA PRO A 248 0.59 -1.90 4.94
C PRO A 248 1.92 -1.17 5.21
N ASP A 249 2.06 0.09 4.80
CA ASP A 249 3.24 0.95 4.88
C ASP A 249 4.29 0.70 3.78
N MET A 250 5.33 1.53 3.79
CA MET A 250 6.38 1.58 2.77
C MET A 250 7.19 0.27 2.62
N LEU A 251 7.91 0.14 1.50
CA LEU A 251 8.81 -0.97 1.24
C LEU A 251 10.19 -0.74 1.86
N GLU A 252 10.61 -1.63 2.75
CA GLU A 252 11.98 -1.67 3.32
C GLU A 252 13.03 -2.35 2.42
N VAL A 253 12.65 -2.68 1.18
CA VAL A 253 13.53 -3.41 0.24
C VAL A 253 14.83 -2.65 0.00
N GLY A 254 15.95 -3.24 0.44
CA GLY A 254 17.29 -2.67 0.24
C GLY A 254 17.78 -1.74 1.34
N ASN A 255 17.07 -1.62 2.47
CA ASN A 255 17.53 -0.83 3.62
C ASN A 255 18.57 -1.55 4.51
N GLY A 256 18.64 -2.88 4.41
CA GLY A 256 19.78 -3.70 4.89
C GLY A 256 19.53 -4.49 6.17
N GLY A 257 18.38 -4.32 6.82
CA GLY A 257 17.93 -5.09 7.98
C GLY A 257 17.33 -6.46 7.62
N MET A 258 16.99 -6.66 6.35
CA MET A 258 16.49 -7.93 5.80
C MET A 258 17.38 -8.50 4.70
N THR A 259 17.44 -9.83 4.63
CA THR A 259 18.11 -10.59 3.57
C THR A 259 17.42 -10.40 2.21
N THR A 260 18.11 -10.71 1.10
CA THR A 260 17.49 -10.71 -0.24
C THR A 260 16.25 -11.62 -0.30
N THR A 261 16.26 -12.76 0.39
CA THR A 261 15.14 -13.70 0.47
C THR A 261 13.92 -13.07 1.17
N GLU A 262 14.14 -12.43 2.32
CA GLU A 262 13.09 -11.73 3.06
C GLU A 262 12.55 -10.53 2.28
N ASN A 263 13.42 -9.73 1.65
CA ASN A 263 13.03 -8.62 0.78
C ASN A 263 12.15 -9.08 -0.39
N ARG A 264 12.46 -10.25 -0.98
CA ARG A 264 11.65 -10.86 -2.04
C ARG A 264 10.28 -11.29 -1.51
N ALA A 265 10.22 -11.90 -0.33
CA ALA A 265 8.97 -12.28 0.31
C ALA A 265 8.11 -11.06 0.66
N HIS A 266 8.71 -10.06 1.28
CA HIS A 266 8.12 -8.75 1.59
C HIS A 266 7.47 -8.11 0.36
N PHE A 267 8.24 -7.90 -0.71
CA PHE A 267 7.72 -7.30 -1.96
C PHE A 267 6.59 -8.12 -2.59
N SER A 268 6.70 -9.46 -2.55
CA SER A 268 5.68 -10.34 -3.10
C SER A 268 4.35 -10.24 -2.34
N MET A 269 4.40 -10.11 -1.02
CA MET A 269 3.21 -9.99 -0.20
C MET A 269 2.53 -8.64 -0.38
N TRP A 270 3.29 -7.54 -0.43
CA TRP A 270 2.73 -6.21 -0.74
C TRP A 270 2.03 -6.20 -2.10
N ALA A 271 2.69 -6.76 -3.13
CA ALA A 271 2.08 -6.89 -4.45
C ALA A 271 0.83 -7.78 -4.46
N LEU A 272 0.85 -8.88 -3.69
CA LEU A 272 -0.31 -9.75 -3.54
C LEU A 272 -1.47 -9.04 -2.84
N PHE A 273 -1.19 -8.06 -1.97
CA PHE A 273 -2.22 -7.29 -1.28
C PHE A 273 -2.85 -6.19 -2.14
N SER A 274 -2.32 -5.90 -3.34
CA SER A 274 -2.66 -4.65 -4.05
C SER A 274 -2.36 -3.43 -3.17
N ALA A 275 -1.22 -3.47 -2.49
CA ALA A 275 -0.78 -2.40 -1.61
C ALA A 275 -0.09 -1.29 -2.42
N PRO A 276 -0.09 -0.04 -1.93
CA PRO A 276 0.82 0.97 -2.44
C PRO A 276 2.27 0.46 -2.41
N LEU A 277 2.97 0.53 -3.55
CA LEU A 277 4.38 0.13 -3.65
C LEU A 277 5.26 1.37 -3.57
N LEU A 278 5.48 1.86 -2.34
CA LEU A 278 6.31 3.02 -2.05
C LEU A 278 7.70 2.57 -1.58
N ALA A 279 8.73 2.69 -2.43
CA ALA A 279 10.11 2.41 -2.05
C ALA A 279 10.58 3.37 -0.93
N GLY A 280 11.11 2.81 0.16
CA GLY A 280 11.66 3.57 1.30
C GLY A 280 13.18 3.64 1.34
N ASN A 281 13.88 3.15 0.31
CA ASN A 281 15.33 3.01 0.29
C ASN A 281 16.05 4.13 -0.49
N ASP A 282 17.38 4.08 -0.50
CA ASP A 282 18.21 4.85 -1.43
C ASP A 282 18.12 4.23 -2.83
N ILE A 283 17.31 4.84 -3.70
CA ILE A 283 17.06 4.33 -5.05
C ILE A 283 18.14 4.74 -6.06
N GLU A 284 19.03 5.67 -5.70
CA GLU A 284 20.19 6.02 -6.51
C GLU A 284 21.23 4.90 -6.45
N HIS A 285 21.45 4.36 -5.24
CA HIS A 285 22.51 3.39 -4.95
C HIS A 285 21.98 1.97 -4.68
N MET A 286 21.04 1.49 -5.50
CA MET A 286 20.52 0.13 -5.36
C MET A 286 21.50 -0.94 -5.83
N SER A 287 21.62 -2.01 -5.02
CA SER A 287 22.27 -3.26 -5.43
C SER A 287 21.54 -3.91 -6.61
N ALA A 288 22.20 -4.86 -7.30
CA ALA A 288 21.57 -5.63 -8.36
C ALA A 288 20.35 -6.43 -7.86
N ASP A 289 20.45 -7.04 -6.67
CA ASP A 289 19.36 -7.76 -6.03
C ASP A 289 18.17 -6.85 -5.71
N THR A 290 18.43 -5.64 -5.18
CA THR A 290 17.39 -4.63 -4.91
C THR A 290 16.68 -4.23 -6.19
N LYS A 291 17.43 -3.99 -7.28
CA LYS A 291 16.86 -3.68 -8.60
C LYS A 291 16.05 -4.85 -9.15
N GLU A 292 16.52 -6.09 -9.00
CA GLU A 292 15.78 -7.27 -9.43
C GLU A 292 14.42 -7.36 -8.73
N ILE A 293 14.38 -7.06 -7.43
CA ILE A 293 13.15 -7.11 -6.64
C ILE A 293 12.20 -5.98 -7.05
N LEU A 294 12.65 -4.73 -6.95
CA LEU A 294 11.78 -3.56 -7.19
C LEU A 294 11.39 -3.39 -8.67
N LEU A 295 12.11 -3.99 -9.61
CA LEU A 295 11.79 -3.88 -11.05
C LEU A 295 11.18 -5.17 -11.62
N ASN A 296 10.77 -6.12 -10.78
CA ASN A 296 10.13 -7.34 -11.27
C ASN A 296 8.72 -7.05 -11.82
N LYS A 297 8.65 -6.83 -13.14
CA LYS A 297 7.41 -6.53 -13.87
C LYS A 297 6.32 -7.60 -13.73
N GLU A 298 6.67 -8.86 -13.51
CA GLU A 298 5.66 -9.92 -13.35
C GLU A 298 4.98 -9.86 -11.98
N VAL A 299 5.73 -9.54 -10.93
CA VAL A 299 5.19 -9.35 -9.58
C VAL A 299 4.42 -8.03 -9.49
N ILE A 300 4.95 -6.95 -10.08
CA ILE A 300 4.22 -5.67 -10.21
C ILE A 300 2.91 -5.85 -10.98
N ALA A 301 2.88 -6.69 -12.02
CA ALA A 301 1.63 -6.96 -12.74
C ALA A 301 0.58 -7.67 -11.86
N ILE A 302 0.98 -8.39 -10.81
CA ILE A 302 0.03 -8.89 -9.82
C ILE A 302 -0.55 -7.75 -9.01
N ASP A 303 0.29 -6.83 -8.52
CA ASP A 303 -0.15 -5.64 -7.78
C ASP A 303 -1.12 -4.78 -8.59
N GLN A 304 -0.72 -4.46 -9.82
CA GLN A 304 -1.42 -3.57 -10.76
C GLN A 304 -2.54 -4.25 -11.56
N ASP A 305 -2.95 -5.47 -11.20
CA ASP A 305 -4.06 -6.17 -11.85
C ASP A 305 -5.37 -5.36 -11.75
N ALA A 306 -6.07 -5.21 -12.87
CA ALA A 306 -7.22 -4.33 -13.00
C ALA A 306 -8.44 -4.75 -12.17
N LEU A 307 -8.50 -6.00 -11.69
CA LEU A 307 -9.54 -6.42 -10.75
C LEU A 307 -9.37 -5.73 -9.39
N GLY A 308 -8.13 -5.39 -9.03
CA GLY A 308 -7.81 -4.66 -7.81
C GLY A 308 -8.17 -5.41 -6.52
N GLN A 309 -8.31 -6.74 -6.57
CA GLN A 309 -8.60 -7.51 -5.36
C GLN A 309 -7.35 -7.70 -4.51
N GLN A 310 -7.44 -7.41 -3.22
CA GLN A 310 -6.43 -7.80 -2.24
C GLN A 310 -6.40 -9.33 -2.10
N GLY A 311 -5.20 -9.91 -2.09
CA GLY A 311 -5.01 -11.32 -1.79
C GLY A 311 -5.25 -11.64 -0.33
N ARG A 312 -5.72 -12.86 -0.06
CA ARG A 312 -6.05 -13.37 1.27
C ARG A 312 -5.29 -14.64 1.62
N ARG A 313 -5.17 -14.94 2.90
CA ARG A 313 -4.63 -16.24 3.34
C ARG A 313 -5.67 -17.33 3.10
N VAL A 314 -5.30 -18.36 2.36
CA VAL A 314 -6.17 -19.52 2.08
C VAL A 314 -5.83 -20.74 2.91
N LYS A 315 -4.60 -20.80 3.43
CA LYS A 315 -4.16 -21.89 4.30
C LYS A 315 -3.00 -21.44 5.19
N LYS A 316 -2.97 -21.97 6.42
CA LYS A 316 -1.86 -21.83 7.37
C LYS A 316 -1.63 -23.17 8.06
N ASP A 317 -0.38 -23.63 8.07
CA ASP A 317 0.07 -24.82 8.79
C ASP A 317 1.35 -24.47 9.55
N GLY A 318 1.20 -24.10 10.83
CA GLY A 318 2.26 -23.44 11.59
C GLY A 318 2.76 -22.18 10.89
N ASP A 319 4.04 -22.18 10.56
CA ASP A 319 4.75 -21.08 9.88
C ASP A 319 4.69 -21.15 8.34
N LEU A 320 4.02 -22.16 7.78
CA LEU A 320 3.89 -22.35 6.35
C LEU A 320 2.51 -21.84 5.90
N GLU A 321 2.51 -20.84 5.03
CA GLU A 321 1.29 -20.16 4.62
C GLU A 321 1.10 -20.21 3.11
N ILE A 322 -0.18 -20.22 2.70
CA ILE A 322 -0.58 -20.12 1.30
C ILE A 322 -1.54 -18.94 1.22
N TRP A 323 -1.19 -17.99 0.36
CA TRP A 323 -1.99 -16.81 0.07
C TRP A 323 -2.41 -16.82 -1.39
N SER A 324 -3.58 -16.27 -1.69
CA SER A 324 -4.06 -16.20 -3.08
C SER A 324 -4.84 -14.93 -3.36
N LYS A 325 -4.63 -14.41 -4.57
CA LYS A 325 -5.35 -13.28 -5.16
C LYS A 325 -5.98 -13.73 -6.48
N GLN A 326 -7.26 -13.41 -6.68
CA GLN A 326 -7.91 -13.55 -7.98
C GLN A 326 -7.49 -12.41 -8.89
N LEU A 327 -7.25 -12.73 -10.16
CA LEU A 327 -6.85 -11.79 -11.20
C LEU A 327 -7.99 -11.55 -12.19
N ALA A 328 -7.95 -10.42 -12.90
CA ALA A 328 -8.97 -10.01 -13.87
C ALA A 328 -9.16 -11.02 -15.02
N ASP A 329 -8.09 -11.70 -15.42
CA ASP A 329 -8.09 -12.73 -16.47
C ASP A 329 -8.65 -14.09 -16.00
N GLY A 330 -9.19 -14.13 -14.78
CA GLY A 330 -9.71 -15.35 -14.15
C GLY A 330 -8.64 -16.16 -13.44
N GLY A 331 -7.36 -15.85 -13.61
CA GLY A 331 -6.21 -16.49 -12.98
C GLY A 331 -6.14 -16.35 -11.46
N ARG A 332 -5.17 -17.05 -10.86
CA ARG A 332 -4.81 -16.90 -9.45
C ARG A 332 -3.33 -16.57 -9.32
N ALA A 333 -3.00 -15.47 -8.65
CA ALA A 333 -1.69 -15.33 -8.05
C ALA A 333 -1.68 -16.10 -6.72
N VAL A 334 -0.61 -16.83 -6.46
CA VAL A 334 -0.44 -17.63 -5.24
C VAL A 334 0.96 -17.39 -4.68
N ALA A 335 1.03 -17.08 -3.39
CA ALA A 335 2.30 -17.04 -2.66
C ALA A 335 2.36 -18.23 -1.70
N LEU A 336 3.39 -19.06 -1.86
CA LEU A 336 3.80 -20.08 -0.90
C LEU A 336 4.84 -19.44 0.01
N LEU A 337 4.42 -19.04 1.21
CA LEU A 337 5.23 -18.26 2.14
C LEU A 337 5.74 -19.16 3.27
N ASN A 338 7.05 -19.16 3.48
CA ASN A 338 7.68 -19.88 4.58
C ASN A 338 8.17 -18.88 5.63
N ARG A 339 7.50 -18.79 6.77
CA ARG A 339 7.93 -17.93 7.90
C ARG A 339 8.96 -18.61 8.81
N SER A 340 9.20 -19.91 8.64
CA SER A 340 10.07 -20.69 9.53
C SER A 340 11.55 -20.48 9.21
N ALA A 341 12.41 -20.87 10.17
CA ALA A 341 13.86 -20.74 10.11
C ALA A 341 14.57 -21.79 9.22
N ALA A 342 13.83 -22.64 8.50
CA ALA A 342 14.39 -23.68 7.63
C ALA A 342 13.61 -23.81 6.33
N ALA A 343 14.26 -24.29 5.27
CA ALA A 343 13.56 -24.59 4.02
C ALA A 343 12.49 -25.67 4.24
N ALA A 344 11.33 -25.50 3.58
CA ALA A 344 10.20 -26.41 3.73
C ALA A 344 9.44 -26.56 2.41
N ASN A 345 8.90 -27.75 2.16
CA ASN A 345 8.04 -27.99 1.01
C ASN A 345 6.60 -27.53 1.32
N ILE A 346 6.08 -26.57 0.55
CA ILE A 346 4.71 -26.05 0.69
C ILE A 346 3.90 -26.52 -0.52
N SER A 347 2.67 -26.99 -0.27
CA SER A 347 1.80 -27.54 -1.31
C SER A 347 0.44 -26.85 -1.31
N VAL A 348 0.11 -26.19 -2.43
CA VAL A 348 -1.21 -25.60 -2.70
C VAL A 348 -2.08 -26.60 -3.46
N LYS A 349 -3.28 -26.87 -2.95
CA LYS A 349 -4.31 -27.57 -3.71
C LYS A 349 -5.13 -26.55 -4.47
N TRP A 350 -5.60 -26.91 -5.65
CA TRP A 350 -6.47 -26.00 -6.41
C TRP A 350 -7.78 -25.68 -5.73
N THR A 351 -8.30 -26.61 -4.93
CA THR A 351 -9.47 -26.37 -4.10
C THR A 351 -9.25 -25.27 -3.07
N ASP A 352 -8.00 -25.06 -2.63
CA ASP A 352 -7.66 -23.99 -1.68
C ASP A 352 -7.79 -22.60 -2.34
N ILE A 353 -7.63 -22.52 -3.66
CA ILE A 353 -7.67 -21.27 -4.44
C ILE A 353 -8.95 -21.12 -5.30
N GLY A 354 -9.96 -21.96 -5.04
CA GLY A 354 -11.27 -21.89 -5.68
C GLY A 354 -11.37 -22.56 -7.06
N TYR A 355 -10.42 -23.41 -7.41
CA TYR A 355 -10.45 -24.24 -8.62
C TYR A 355 -10.79 -25.70 -8.30
N PRO A 356 -11.42 -26.46 -9.22
CA PRO A 356 -11.69 -27.87 -8.99
C PRO A 356 -10.40 -28.69 -9.05
N ASN A 357 -10.31 -29.78 -8.28
CA ASN A 357 -9.11 -30.64 -8.22
C ASN A 357 -8.77 -31.36 -9.54
N THR A 358 -9.69 -31.39 -10.52
CA THR A 358 -9.50 -32.03 -11.83
C THR A 358 -8.96 -31.11 -12.92
N LEU A 359 -8.93 -29.79 -12.72
CA LEU A 359 -8.63 -28.77 -13.75
C LEU A 359 -7.16 -28.72 -14.17
N SER A 360 -6.69 -29.33 -15.25
CA SER A 360 -5.28 -29.11 -15.68
C SER A 360 -4.98 -27.60 -15.90
N ALA A 361 -4.10 -27.01 -15.08
CA ALA A 361 -3.82 -25.57 -15.09
C ALA A 361 -2.32 -25.29 -15.34
N SER A 362 -2.04 -24.24 -16.09
CA SER A 362 -0.66 -23.80 -16.35
C SER A 362 -0.13 -23.01 -15.17
N VAL A 363 1.12 -23.29 -14.79
CA VAL A 363 1.79 -22.65 -13.67
C VAL A 363 3.04 -21.92 -14.16
N ARG A 364 3.19 -20.66 -13.77
CA ARG A 364 4.38 -19.84 -14.02
C ARG A 364 4.94 -19.32 -12.71
N ASP A 365 6.24 -19.49 -12.50
CA ASP A 365 6.99 -18.89 -11.38
C ASP A 365 7.46 -17.49 -11.77
N LEU A 366 7.01 -16.48 -11.00
CA LEU A 366 7.18 -15.06 -11.31
C LEU A 366 8.58 -14.54 -10.94
N TRP A 367 9.27 -15.21 -10.01
CA TRP A 367 10.64 -14.85 -9.63
C TRP A 367 11.65 -15.57 -10.51
N ALA A 368 11.44 -16.85 -10.77
CA ALA A 368 12.26 -17.61 -11.73
C ALA A 368 11.99 -17.22 -13.19
N LYS A 369 10.92 -16.44 -13.45
CA LYS A 369 10.44 -16.03 -14.79
C LYS A 369 10.26 -17.24 -15.72
N LYS A 370 9.76 -18.34 -15.15
CA LYS A 370 9.80 -19.66 -15.77
C LYS A 370 8.41 -20.29 -15.80
N ASP A 371 8.03 -20.78 -16.97
CA ASP A 371 6.88 -21.65 -17.10
C ASP A 371 7.21 -23.01 -16.51
N VAL A 372 6.48 -23.38 -15.45
CA VAL A 372 6.63 -24.66 -14.73
C VAL A 372 5.85 -25.77 -15.46
N GLY A 373 4.94 -25.38 -16.35
CA GLY A 373 4.12 -26.27 -17.17
C GLY A 373 2.74 -26.54 -16.58
N GLN A 374 2.03 -27.50 -17.18
CA GLN A 374 0.71 -27.93 -16.73
C GLN A 374 0.83 -28.78 -15.45
N LYS A 375 -0.02 -28.50 -14.46
CA LYS A 375 -0.18 -29.31 -13.25
C LYS A 375 -1.61 -29.84 -13.17
N THR A 376 -1.83 -30.86 -12.32
CA THR A 376 -3.12 -31.50 -12.00
C THR A 376 -3.29 -31.61 -10.47
N GLY A 377 -4.44 -31.24 -9.91
CA GLY A 377 -4.77 -31.22 -8.48
C GLY A 377 -4.16 -30.11 -7.62
N GLY A 378 -2.95 -29.66 -7.94
CA GLY A 378 -2.21 -28.71 -7.14
C GLY A 378 -0.76 -28.51 -7.60
N TYR A 379 0.01 -27.79 -6.80
CA TYR A 379 1.42 -27.50 -7.03
C TYR A 379 2.18 -27.49 -5.71
N SER A 380 3.43 -27.95 -5.74
CA SER A 380 4.33 -27.99 -4.58
C SER A 380 5.70 -27.44 -4.96
N ALA A 381 6.33 -26.72 -4.04
CA ALA A 381 7.69 -26.25 -4.17
C ALA A 381 8.40 -26.23 -2.81
N GLU A 382 9.70 -26.47 -2.84
CA GLU A 382 10.57 -26.17 -1.71
C GLU A 382 10.76 -24.65 -1.62
N VAL A 383 10.45 -24.10 -0.44
CA VAL A 383 10.50 -22.66 -0.16
C VAL A 383 11.59 -22.42 0.89
N PRO A 384 12.61 -21.58 0.62
CA PRO A 384 13.65 -21.26 1.58
C PRO A 384 13.11 -20.69 2.90
N SER A 385 13.92 -20.72 3.96
CA SER A 385 13.65 -20.01 5.21
C SER A 385 13.32 -18.54 4.93
N HIS A 386 12.25 -18.03 5.52
CA HIS A 386 11.75 -16.65 5.34
C HIS A 386 11.50 -16.27 3.86
N GLY A 387 11.34 -17.28 3.01
CA GLY A 387 11.24 -17.13 1.57
C GLY A 387 9.81 -17.24 1.04
N VAL A 388 9.70 -16.96 -0.25
CA VAL A 388 8.45 -17.09 -1.00
C VAL A 388 8.71 -17.79 -2.33
N VAL A 389 7.77 -18.63 -2.74
CA VAL A 389 7.57 -18.99 -4.15
C VAL A 389 6.26 -18.35 -4.59
N MET A 390 6.33 -17.41 -5.54
CA MET A 390 5.16 -16.71 -6.07
C MET A 390 4.87 -17.19 -7.48
N ILE A 391 3.66 -17.72 -7.69
CA ILE A 391 3.24 -18.28 -8.97
C ILE A 391 1.96 -17.62 -9.48
N LYS A 392 1.80 -17.61 -10.81
CA LYS A 392 0.51 -17.40 -11.47
C LYS A 392 -0.02 -18.74 -11.98
N VAL A 393 -1.26 -19.05 -11.64
CA VAL A 393 -1.98 -20.26 -12.04
C VAL A 393 -3.12 -19.88 -12.97
N MET A 394 -3.08 -20.37 -14.20
CA MET A 394 -4.07 -20.10 -15.23
C MET A 394 -4.81 -21.38 -15.63
N PRO A 395 -6.16 -21.39 -15.55
CA PRO A 395 -7.01 -22.53 -15.87
C PRO A 395 -6.99 -22.92 -17.36
#